data_AF-A0A1D6EGP2-F1
#
_entry.id   AF-A0A1D6EGP2-F1
#
_cell.length_a   1.000
_cell.length_b   1.000
_cell.length_c   1.000
_cell.angle_alpha   90.00
_cell.angle_beta   90.00
_cell.angle_gamma   90.00
#
_symmetry.space_group_name_H-M   'P 1'
#
loop_
_entity.id
_entity.type
_entity.pdbx_description
1 polymer ?
#
loop_
_entity_poly.entity_id
_entity_poly.type
_entity_poly.pdbx_seq_one_letter_code
_entity_poly.pdbx_strand_id
1 'polypeptide(L)'
;MKLVFLASSFSIVWYMKRHKIVRRTYDKDHDTFRHYVLVLPCLLLALLINEKFTFREVMWAFSIYLEAVAIFPQLVLLQRTRNIDNLTGQYVFFLG
;
A
#
# COMPACT_ATOMS: atom_id res chain seq x y z
N MET A 1 6.31 -18.72 2.01
CA MET A 1 6.25 -17.37 1.41
C MET A 1 5.32 -16.41 2.17
N LYS A 2 4.06 -16.73 2.45
CA LYS A 2 3.11 -15.83 3.15
C LYS A 2 3.66 -15.19 4.44
N LEU A 3 4.34 -15.97 5.29
CA LEU A 3 4.95 -15.47 6.53
C LEU A 3 6.05 -14.44 6.27
N VAL A 4 6.87 -14.62 5.23
CA VAL A 4 7.93 -13.68 4.87
C VAL A 4 7.32 -12.35 4.43
N PHE A 5 6.29 -12.38 3.58
CA PHE A 5 5.57 -11.17 3.14
C PHE A 5 4.93 -10.41 4.30
N LEU A 6 4.27 -11.12 5.21
CA LEU A 6 3.63 -10.49 6.37
C LEU A 6 4.67 -9.92 7.35
N ALA A 7 5.74 -10.67 7.64
CA ALA A 7 6.80 -10.23 8.53
C ALA A 7 7.56 -9.04 7.95
N SER A 8 7.90 -9.05 6.65
CA SER A 8 8.58 -7.93 6.00
C SER A 8 7.70 -6.69 5.95
N SER A 9 6.43 -6.82 5.54
CA SER A 9 5.48 -5.70 5.48
C SER A 9 5.26 -5.06 6.86
N PHE A 10 5.08 -5.89 7.90
CA PHE A 10 4.92 -5.39 9.26
C PHE A 10 6.19 -4.69 9.76
N SER A 11 7.36 -5.26 9.45
CA SER A 11 8.65 -4.66 9.80
C SER A 11 8.82 -3.28 9.15
N ILE A 12 8.50 -3.13 7.86
CA ILE A 12 8.58 -1.85 7.15
C ILE A 12 7.69 -0.79 7.83
N VAL A 13 6.43 -1.13 8.10
CA VAL A 13 5.50 -0.21 8.79
C VAL A 13 6.02 0.16 10.18
N TRP A 14 6.58 -0.80 10.91
CA TRP A 14 7.17 -0.54 12.23
C TRP A 14 8.39 0.39 12.13
N TYR A 15 9.28 0.17 11.16
CA TYR A 15 10.42 1.05 10.92
C TYR A 15 9.99 2.48 10.61
N MET A 16 9.01 2.65 9.72
CA MET A 16 8.51 3.99 9.36
C MET A 16 7.82 4.70 10.54
N LYS A 17 7.03 3.99 11.35
CA LYS A 17 6.21 4.61 12.41
C LYS A 17 6.89 4.71 13.78
N ARG A 18 7.75 3.76 14.14
CA ARG A 18 8.24 3.59 15.53
C ARG A 18 9.75 3.74 15.65
N HIS A 19 10.53 3.41 14.63
CA HIS A 19 11.98 3.47 14.74
C HIS A 19 12.48 4.92 14.86
N LYS A 20 13.34 5.19 15.86
CA LYS A 20 13.72 6.55 16.28
C LYS A 20 14.38 7.38 15.18
N ILE A 21 15.15 6.74 14.29
CA ILE A 21 15.92 7.41 13.24
C ILE A 21 15.07 7.55 11.98
N VAL A 22 14.48 6.45 11.51
CA VAL A 22 13.73 6.37 10.24
C VAL A 22 12.44 7.19 10.29
N ARG A 23 11.78 7.27 11.45
CA ARG A 23 10.60 8.13 11.60
C ARG A 23 10.92 9.61 11.38
N ARG A 24 12.15 10.06 11.70
CA ARG A 24 12.55 11.46 11.52
C ARG A 24 12.77 11.83 10.05
N THR A 25 13.10 10.85 9.20
CA THR A 25 13.26 11.03 7.76
C THR A 25 11.94 10.91 7.00
N TYR A 26 10.84 10.57 7.68
CA TYR A 26 9.53 10.46 7.06
C TYR A 26 8.90 11.84 6.87
N ASP A 27 8.71 12.23 5.61
CA ASP A 27 8.10 13.49 5.20
C ASP A 27 6.56 13.35 5.15
N LYS A 28 5.91 13.91 6.16
CA LYS A 28 4.43 13.91 6.26
C LYS A 28 3.75 14.93 5.36
N ASP A 29 4.46 15.99 4.98
CA ASP A 29 3.87 17.10 4.24
C ASP A 29 3.63 16.73 2.78
N HIS A 30 4.43 15.81 2.26
CA HIS A 30 4.27 15.26 0.92
C HIS A 30 3.32 14.04 0.88
N ASP A 31 3.28 13.23 1.94
CA ASP A 31 2.41 12.04 2.07
C ASP A 31 0.99 12.36 2.58
N THR A 32 0.27 13.20 1.83
CA THR A 32 -1.10 13.64 2.19
C THR A 32 -2.20 12.84 1.48
N PHE A 33 -1.86 11.70 0.88
CA PHE A 33 -2.82 10.89 0.14
C PHE A 33 -3.85 10.27 1.08
N ARG A 34 -5.14 10.50 0.77
CA ARG A 34 -6.26 9.99 1.58
C ARG A 34 -6.55 8.54 1.23
N HIS A 35 -5.89 7.60 1.90
CA HIS A 35 -6.05 6.16 1.65
C HIS A 35 -7.50 5.66 1.72
N TYR A 36 -8.39 6.30 2.49
CA TYR A 36 -9.83 5.98 2.52
C TYR A 36 -10.51 6.05 1.14
N VAL A 37 -10.02 6.92 0.25
CA VAL A 37 -10.52 7.05 -1.13
C VAL A 37 -10.26 5.79 -1.95
N LEU A 38 -9.29 4.95 -1.56
CA LEU A 38 -9.03 3.65 -2.19
C LEU A 38 -9.75 2.53 -1.45
N VAL A 39 -9.64 2.51 -0.12
CA VAL A 39 -10.20 1.43 0.71
C VAL A 39 -11.71 1.31 0.56
N LEU A 40 -12.44 2.44 0.56
CA LEU A 40 -13.91 2.41 0.48
C LEU A 40 -14.41 1.87 -0.86
N PRO A 41 -13.96 2.35 -2.03
CA PRO A 41 -14.33 1.75 -3.31
C PRO A 41 -13.91 0.28 -3.45
N CYS A 42 -12.72 -0.11 -2.98
CA CYS A 42 -12.30 -1.52 -3.01
C CYS A 42 -13.22 -2.42 -2.18
N LEU A 43 -13.67 -1.95 -1.01
CA LEU A 43 -14.61 -2.68 -0.17
C LEU A 43 -15.99 -2.80 -0.83
N LEU A 44 -16.48 -1.70 -1.43
CA LEU A 44 -17.75 -1.72 -2.16
C LEU A 44 -17.69 -2.65 -3.37
N LEU A 45 -16.60 -2.59 -4.16
CA LEU A 45 -16.38 -3.50 -5.28
C LEU A 45 -16.31 -4.96 -4.84
N ALA A 46 -15.63 -5.26 -3.73
CA ALA A 46 -15.55 -6.62 -3.20
C ALA A 46 -16.89 -7.17 -2.69
N LEU A 47 -17.84 -6.30 -2.34
CA LEU A 47 -19.20 -6.68 -1.94
C LEU A 47 -20.16 -6.81 -3.13
N LEU A 48 -19.91 -6.09 -4.22
CA LEU A 48 -20.76 -6.09 -5.42
C LEU A 48 -20.29 -7.13 -6.45
N ILE A 49 -18.98 -7.29 -6.59
CA ILE A 49 -18.31 -8.15 -7.58
C ILE A 49 -17.49 -9.18 -6.80
N ASN A 50 -18.14 -10.29 -6.49
CA ASN A 50 -17.53 -11.44 -5.85
C ASN A 50 -18.15 -12.72 -6.38
N GLU A 51 -17.34 -13.78 -6.50
CA GLU A 51 -17.77 -15.07 -7.05
C GLU A 51 -18.84 -15.74 -6.19
N LYS A 52 -18.70 -15.66 -4.86
CA LYS A 52 -19.67 -16.19 -3.89
C LYS A 52 -19.80 -15.26 -2.71
N PHE A 53 -21.01 -15.03 -2.23
CA PHE A 53 -21.28 -14.15 -1.08
C PHE A 53 -20.97 -14.85 0.24
N THR A 54 -19.71 -15.28 0.40
CA THR A 54 -19.16 -15.80 1.65
C THR A 54 -18.13 -14.82 2.18
N PHE A 55 -18.02 -14.69 3.50
CA PHE A 55 -17.06 -13.77 4.12
C PHE A 55 -15.63 -13.97 3.61
N ARG A 56 -15.22 -15.23 3.40
CA ARG A 56 -13.89 -15.57 2.89
C ARG A 56 -13.66 -15.07 1.47
N GLU A 57 -14.63 -15.24 0.57
CA GLU A 57 -14.52 -14.79 -0.82
C GLU A 57 -14.56 -13.27 -0.93
N VAL A 58 -15.41 -12.60 -0.15
CA VAL A 58 -15.43 -11.13 -0.09
C VAL A 58 -14.09 -10.58 0.40
N MET A 59 -13.51 -11.16 1.45
CA MET A 59 -12.18 -10.75 1.95
C MET A 59 -11.07 -11.06 0.95
N TRP A 60 -11.18 -12.15 0.19
CA TRP A 60 -10.24 -12.47 -0.86
C TRP A 60 -10.34 -11.47 -2.03
N ALA A 61 -11.54 -11.21 -2.56
CA ALA A 61 -11.77 -10.22 -3.60
C ALA A 61 -11.32 -8.82 -3.18
N PHE A 62 -11.62 -8.44 -1.93
CA PHE A 62 -11.14 -7.19 -1.32
C PHE A 62 -9.60 -7.12 -1.31
N SER A 63 -8.92 -8.20 -0.93
CA SER A 63 -7.45 -8.23 -0.92
C SER A 63 -6.85 -8.00 -2.30
N ILE A 64 -7.44 -8.59 -3.35
CA ILE A 64 -7.00 -8.43 -4.74
C ILE A 64 -7.22 -7.00 -5.22
N TYR A 65 -8.41 -6.43 -5.00
CA TYR A 65 -8.70 -5.05 -5.41
C TYR A 65 -7.85 -4.02 -4.67
N LEU A 66 -7.60 -4.23 -3.38
CA LEU A 66 -6.77 -3.34 -2.60
C LEU A 66 -5.30 -3.42 -3.03
N GLU A 67 -4.79 -4.62 -3.32
CA GLU A 67 -3.41 -4.82 -3.79
C GLU A 67 -3.15 -4.09 -5.11
N ALA A 68 -4.08 -4.18 -6.07
CA ALA A 68 -3.98 -3.50 -7.36
C ALA A 68 -3.86 -1.97 -7.24
N VAL A 69 -4.44 -1.38 -6.19
CA VAL A 69 -4.40 0.08 -5.97
C VAL A 69 -3.48 0.52 -4.82
N ALA A 70 -2.82 -0.40 -4.12
CA ALA A 70 -2.03 -0.08 -2.94
C ALA A 70 -0.80 0.80 -3.25
N ILE A 71 -0.31 0.79 -4.49
CA ILE A 71 0.88 1.54 -4.92
C ILE A 71 0.60 3.03 -5.21
N PHE A 72 -0.67 3.43 -5.42
CA PHE A 72 -1.04 4.80 -5.81
C PHE A 72 -0.51 5.90 -4.86
N PRO A 73 -0.62 5.79 -3.52
CA PRO A 73 -0.10 6.81 -2.61
C PRO A 73 1.40 7.07 -2.84
N GLN A 74 2.19 6.02 -3.06
CA GLN A 74 3.63 6.11 -3.29
C GLN A 74 3.94 6.78 -4.63
N LEU A 75 3.19 6.46 -5.69
CA LEU A 75 3.36 7.12 -7.00
C LEU A 75 3.02 8.61 -6.93
N VAL A 76 1.93 8.97 -6.23
CA VAL A 76 1.55 10.38 -6.02
C VAL A 76 2.61 11.13 -5.22
N LEU A 77 3.20 10.48 -4.20
CA LEU A 77 4.30 11.06 -3.43
C LEU A 77 5.50 11.38 -4.33
N LEU A 78 5.94 10.42 -5.16
CA LEU A 78 7.07 10.61 -6.08
C LEU A 78 6.79 11.72 -7.11
N GLN A 79 5.56 11.80 -7.62
CA GLN A 79 5.15 12.87 -8.53
C GLN A 79 5.23 14.26 -7.88
N ARG A 80 4.90 14.37 -6.58
CA ARG A 80 4.93 15.65 -5.85
C ARG A 80 6.34 16.09 -5.50
N THR A 81 7.16 15.17 -5.00
CA THR A 81 8.55 15.48 -4.61
C THR A 81 9.43 15.74 -5.84
N ARG A 82 9.04 15.25 -7.03
CA ARG A 82 9.82 15.33 -8.29
C ARG A 82 11.25 14.81 -8.17
N ASN A 83 11.52 14.02 -7.14
CA ASN A 83 12.80 13.39 -6.89
C ASN A 83 12.57 11.88 -6.85
N ILE A 84 13.18 11.17 -7.79
CA ILE A 84 13.12 9.72 -7.87
C ILE A 84 14.54 9.22 -7.69
N ASP A 85 14.83 8.73 -6.48
CA ASP A 85 16.09 8.06 -6.22
C ASP A 85 16.17 6.75 -7.01
N ASN A 86 17.36 6.39 -7.49
CA ASN A 86 17.58 5.16 -8.26
C ASN A 86 17.06 3.91 -7.53
N LEU A 87 17.24 3.84 -6.20
CA LEU A 87 16.77 2.72 -5.39
C LEU A 87 15.24 2.60 -5.41
N THR A 88 14.53 3.73 -5.33
CA THR A 88 13.07 3.75 -5.37
C THR A 88 12.55 3.37 -6.76
N GLY A 89 13.22 3.83 -7.82
CA GLY A 89 12.91 3.41 -9.18
C GLY A 89 13.07 1.90 -9.38
N GLN A 90 14.18 1.32 -8.92
CA GLN A 90 14.42 -0.12 -8.96
C GLN A 90 13.39 -0.91 -8.13
N TYR A 91 13.02 -0.41 -6.95
CA TYR A 91 11.99 -1.04 -6.13
C TYR A 91 10.64 -1.12 -6.86
N VAL A 92 10.19 -0.03 -7.47
CA VAL A 92 8.94 -0.01 -8.25
C VAL A 92 9.04 -0.94 -9.46
N PHE A 93 10.19 -1.00 -10.12
CA PHE A 93 10.43 -1.90 -11.27
C PHE A 93 10.31 -3.39 -10.90
N PHE A 94 10.79 -3.80 -9.74
CA PHE A 94 10.66 -5.21 -9.29
C PHE A 94 9.32 -5.53 -8.64
N LEU A 95 8.52 -4.51 -8.31
CA LEU A 95 7.20 -4.67 -7.69
C LEU A 95 6.09 -4.86 -8.73
N GLY A 96 6.23 -4.28 -9.93
CA GLY A 96 5.34 -4.48 -11.08
C GLY A 96 5.74 -5.69 -11.90
#